data_AF-A0A542ARQ5-F1
#
_entry.id   AF-A0A542ARQ5-F1
#
_cell.length_a   1.000
_cell.length_b   1.000
_cell.length_c   1.000
_cell.angle_alpha   90.00
_cell.angle_beta   90.00
_cell.angle_gamma   90.00
#
_symmetry.space_group_name_H-M   'P 1'
#
loop_
_entity.id
_entity.type
_entity.pdbx_description
1 polymer ?
#
loop_
_entity_poly.entity_id
_entity_poly.type
_entity_poly.pdbx_seq_one_letter_code
_entity_poly.pdbx_strand_id
1 'polypeptide(L)'
;MGIPKNILFNPALAARRKANALTLEDHVLIAAASAVAVLFPDSKVDIGNRTSGVKPPELGVNLYGQTNRQMLADTNQYRFSVEITYIPADSADRAEINHALFLLLSLDRLDSDIGTFRLRDKASDTTDSLGHITGNITAAEQSVPTDEEAPVIQEADQIIRKAETEVIP
;
A
#
# COMPACT_ATOMS: atom_id res chain seq x y z
N MET A 1 0.10 4.72 12.98
CA MET A 1 1.44 4.08 13.04
C MET A 1 2.52 5.14 12.95
N GLY A 2 3.72 4.93 13.52
CA GLY A 2 4.84 5.87 13.37
C GLY A 2 5.58 5.64 12.06
N ILE A 3 5.58 6.62 11.15
CA ILE A 3 6.32 6.52 9.87
C ILE A 3 7.83 6.71 10.12
N PRO A 4 8.70 5.80 9.65
CA PRO A 4 10.15 5.94 9.74
C PRO A 4 10.69 7.27 9.18
N LYS A 5 11.73 7.81 9.83
CA LYS A 5 12.28 9.15 9.50
C LYS A 5 13.14 9.16 8.22
N ASN A 6 13.63 8.00 7.80
CA ASN A 6 14.47 7.82 6.62
C ASN A 6 13.67 7.67 5.31
N ILE A 7 12.34 7.86 5.36
CA ILE A 7 11.49 7.90 4.16
C ILE A 7 11.48 9.30 3.56
N LEU A 8 11.74 9.39 2.26
CA LEU A 8 11.64 10.59 1.46
C LEU A 8 10.39 10.53 0.57
N PHE A 9 9.45 11.40 0.86
CA PHE A 9 8.20 11.50 0.11
C PHE A 9 8.40 12.39 -1.12
N ASN A 10 7.84 11.96 -2.26
CA ASN A 10 7.64 12.89 -3.36
C ASN A 10 6.69 14.05 -2.93
N PRO A 11 6.79 15.24 -3.54
CA PRO A 11 6.01 16.40 -3.10
C PRO A 11 4.50 16.21 -3.14
N ALA A 12 3.99 15.45 -4.11
CA ALA A 12 2.56 15.21 -4.27
C ALA A 12 1.98 14.35 -3.13
N LEU A 13 2.66 13.25 -2.79
CA LEU A 13 2.29 12.38 -1.68
C LEU A 13 2.44 13.11 -0.34
N ALA A 14 3.50 13.90 -0.18
CA ALA A 14 3.69 14.73 1.01
C ALA A 14 2.53 15.74 1.19
N ALA A 15 2.03 16.33 0.09
CA ALA A 15 0.88 17.23 0.12
C ALA A 15 -0.42 16.50 0.48
N ARG A 16 -0.72 15.35 -0.15
CA ARG A 16 -1.90 14.53 0.17
C ARG A 16 -1.91 14.08 1.63
N ARG A 17 -0.76 13.69 2.17
CA ARG A 17 -0.61 13.31 3.57
C ARG A 17 -0.93 14.48 4.51
N LYS A 18 -0.46 15.69 4.22
CA LYS A 18 -0.77 16.88 5.02
C LYS A 18 -2.25 17.28 4.94
N ALA A 19 -2.88 17.03 3.80
CA ALA A 19 -4.30 17.32 3.57
C ALA A 19 -5.24 16.21 4.09
N ASN A 20 -4.72 15.12 4.66
CA ASN A 20 -5.48 13.93 5.04
C ASN A 20 -6.34 13.36 3.89
N ALA A 21 -5.78 13.38 2.67
CA ALA A 21 -6.44 12.96 1.43
C ALA A 21 -5.67 11.79 0.77
N LEU A 22 -5.22 10.83 1.58
CA LEU A 22 -4.52 9.65 1.10
C LEU A 22 -5.51 8.68 0.46
N THR A 23 -5.14 8.17 -0.70
CA THR A 23 -5.86 7.10 -1.40
C THR A 23 -5.41 5.73 -0.90
N LEU A 24 -6.15 4.67 -1.25
CA LEU A 24 -5.72 3.29 -0.98
C LEU A 24 -4.32 3.00 -1.56
N GLU A 25 -4.03 3.48 -2.76
CA GLU A 25 -2.71 3.42 -3.40
C GLU A 25 -1.64 4.08 -2.51
N ASP A 26 -1.90 5.29 -2.02
CA ASP A 26 -0.95 6.00 -1.15
C ASP A 26 -0.68 5.20 0.14
N HIS A 27 -1.71 4.60 0.74
CA HIS A 27 -1.58 3.76 1.93
C HIS A 27 -0.74 2.50 1.68
N VAL A 28 -0.90 1.87 0.51
CA VAL A 28 -0.10 0.71 0.09
C VAL A 28 1.36 1.11 -0.09
N LEU A 29 1.61 2.21 -0.81
CA LEU A 29 2.95 2.68 -1.10
C LEU A 29 3.71 3.10 0.17
N ILE A 30 3.04 3.81 1.09
CA ILE A 30 3.60 4.19 2.39
C ILE A 30 3.90 2.96 3.26
N ALA A 31 3.01 1.96 3.26
CA ALA A 31 3.21 0.73 4.03
C ALA A 31 4.42 -0.06 3.52
N ALA A 32 4.55 -0.21 2.19
CA ALA A 32 5.69 -0.85 1.57
C ALA A 32 7.00 -0.13 1.93
N ALA A 33 7.06 1.20 1.75
CA ALA A 33 8.22 1.99 2.09
C ALA A 33 8.57 1.97 3.58
N SER A 34 7.56 1.94 4.47
CA SER A 34 7.78 1.84 5.91
C SER A 34 8.38 0.50 6.31
N ALA A 35 7.91 -0.61 5.73
CA ALA A 35 8.49 -1.92 5.98
C ALA A 35 9.94 -2.01 5.48
N VAL A 36 10.22 -1.45 4.29
CA VAL A 36 11.58 -1.34 3.74
C VAL A 36 12.48 -0.49 4.64
N ALA A 37 12.01 0.67 5.08
CA ALA A 37 12.77 1.58 5.94
C ALA A 37 13.13 0.98 7.31
N VAL A 38 12.32 0.04 7.82
CA VAL A 38 12.62 -0.73 9.04
C VAL A 38 13.75 -1.74 8.81
N LEU A 39 13.80 -2.37 7.63
CA LEU A 39 14.88 -3.29 7.28
C LEU A 39 16.22 -2.58 7.04
N PHE A 40 16.17 -1.34 6.53
CA PHE A 40 17.33 -0.54 6.18
C PHE A 40 17.30 0.81 6.92
N PRO A 41 17.49 0.84 8.25
CA PRO A 41 17.32 2.05 9.07
C PRO A 41 18.31 3.17 8.74
N ASP A 42 19.50 2.80 8.24
CA ASP A 42 20.57 3.73 7.90
C ASP A 42 20.53 4.19 6.43
N SER A 43 19.71 3.53 5.60
CA SER A 43 19.53 3.88 4.18
C SER A 43 18.35 4.81 4.00
N LYS A 44 18.44 5.63 2.95
CA LYS A 44 17.29 6.42 2.49
C LYS A 44 16.33 5.54 1.73
N VAL A 45 15.04 5.78 1.95
CA VAL A 45 13.95 5.12 1.22
C VAL A 45 13.10 6.16 0.51
N ASP A 46 13.28 6.28 -0.79
CA ASP A 46 12.52 7.19 -1.62
C ASP A 46 11.22 6.54 -2.09
N ILE A 47 10.12 7.30 -1.99
CA ILE A 47 8.82 6.91 -2.52
C ILE A 47 8.58 7.63 -3.84
N GLY A 48 8.27 6.86 -4.89
CA GLY A 48 8.05 7.37 -6.24
C GLY A 48 9.30 7.25 -7.12
N ASN A 49 9.22 7.84 -8.32
CA ASN A 49 10.29 7.81 -9.35
C ASN A 49 11.53 8.63 -8.97
N ARG A 50 11.90 8.69 -7.68
CA ARG A 50 12.92 9.59 -7.17
C ARG A 50 14.03 8.79 -6.49
N THR A 51 14.76 7.98 -7.22
CA THR A 51 16.08 7.56 -6.76
C THR A 51 17.09 8.62 -7.15
N SER A 52 17.91 9.07 -6.20
CA SER A 52 18.94 10.07 -6.47
C SER A 52 20.22 9.41 -6.98
N GLY A 53 20.56 8.22 -6.48
CA GLY A 53 21.85 7.57 -6.70
C GLY A 53 23.03 8.37 -6.13
N VAL A 54 22.78 9.49 -5.46
CA VAL A 54 23.82 10.45 -5.02
C VAL A 54 24.47 10.02 -3.70
N LYS A 55 23.71 9.32 -2.85
CA LYS A 55 24.18 8.85 -1.53
C LYS A 55 23.74 7.40 -1.27
N PRO A 56 24.29 6.44 -2.02
CA PRO A 56 24.01 5.04 -1.75
C PRO A 56 24.62 4.58 -0.41
N PRO A 57 24.08 3.53 0.23
CA PRO A 57 22.97 2.71 -0.25
C PRO A 57 21.62 3.42 -0.12
N GLU A 58 20.80 3.31 -1.16
CA GLU A 58 19.49 3.98 -1.28
C GLU A 58 18.46 2.97 -1.81
N LEU A 59 17.20 3.09 -1.35
CA LEU A 59 16.10 2.28 -1.85
C LEU A 59 15.04 3.13 -2.50
N GLY A 60 14.51 2.69 -3.63
CA GLY A 60 13.32 3.23 -4.26
C GLY A 60 12.14 2.29 -4.08
N VAL A 61 10.96 2.82 -3.74
CA VAL A 61 9.72 2.05 -3.67
C VAL A 61 8.67 2.69 -4.57
N ASN A 62 8.12 1.89 -5.47
CA ASN A 62 7.21 2.32 -6.52
C ASN A 62 6.04 1.37 -6.71
N LEU A 63 4.92 1.91 -7.19
CA LEU A 63 3.88 1.13 -7.85
C LEU A 63 3.98 1.35 -9.35
N TYR A 64 3.99 0.27 -10.12
CA TYR A 64 4.07 0.34 -11.58
C TYR A 64 2.80 -0.19 -12.27
N GLY A 65 1.86 -0.73 -11.50
CA GLY A 65 0.61 -1.23 -12.04
C GLY A 65 -0.48 -1.32 -10.98
N GLN A 66 -1.71 -1.03 -11.42
CA GLN A 66 -2.91 -1.21 -10.64
C GLN A 66 -3.97 -1.86 -11.53
N THR A 67 -4.64 -2.88 -10.99
CA THR A 67 -5.87 -3.43 -11.59
C THR A 67 -6.98 -3.37 -10.56
N ASN A 68 -8.19 -3.10 -11.01
CA ASN A 68 -9.40 -3.11 -10.20
C ASN A 68 -10.36 -4.15 -10.79
N ARG A 69 -10.96 -4.95 -9.92
CA ARG A 69 -12.08 -5.81 -10.23
C ARG A 69 -13.19 -5.61 -9.20
N GLN A 70 -14.40 -5.30 -9.66
CA GLN A 70 -15.59 -5.34 -8.83
C GLN A 70 -15.90 -6.80 -8.44
N MET A 71 -16.02 -7.08 -7.14
CA MET A 71 -16.37 -8.40 -6.62
C MET A 71 -17.85 -8.52 -6.30
N LEU A 72 -18.38 -7.55 -5.55
CA LEU A 72 -19.80 -7.41 -5.19
C LEU A 72 -20.26 -6.00 -5.51
N ALA A 73 -21.56 -5.72 -5.37
CA ALA A 73 -22.14 -4.41 -5.66
C ALA A 73 -21.43 -3.27 -4.90
N ASP A 74 -21.00 -3.54 -3.66
CA ASP A 74 -20.36 -2.61 -2.72
C ASP A 74 -18.86 -2.87 -2.53
N THR A 75 -18.27 -3.85 -3.23
CA THR A 75 -16.90 -4.31 -2.93
C THR A 75 -16.03 -4.31 -4.17
N ASN A 76 -14.97 -3.51 -4.14
CA ASN A 76 -13.92 -3.48 -5.17
C ASN A 76 -12.65 -4.15 -4.66
N GLN A 77 -12.05 -4.99 -5.49
CA GLN A 77 -10.74 -5.57 -5.23
C GLN A 77 -9.69 -4.91 -6.11
N TYR A 78 -8.65 -4.40 -5.47
CA TYR A 78 -7.50 -3.79 -6.10
C TYR A 78 -6.31 -4.73 -6.01
N ARG A 79 -5.54 -4.85 -7.10
CA ARG A 79 -4.21 -5.46 -7.10
C ARG A 79 -3.20 -4.42 -7.56
N PHE A 80 -2.25 -4.13 -6.68
CA PHE A 80 -1.13 -3.23 -6.90
C PHE A 80 0.13 -4.03 -7.17
N SER A 81 0.87 -3.64 -8.20
CA SER A 81 2.19 -4.20 -8.52
C SER A 81 3.25 -3.26 -8.00
N VAL A 82 4.08 -3.75 -7.07
CA VAL A 82 5.11 -3.01 -6.36
C VAL A 82 6.47 -3.36 -6.94
N GLU A 83 7.33 -2.35 -7.11
CA GLU A 83 8.76 -2.51 -7.34
C GLU A 83 9.53 -1.86 -6.20
N ILE A 84 10.53 -2.57 -5.68
CA ILE A 84 11.53 -2.06 -4.75
C ILE A 84 12.90 -2.18 -5.43
N THR A 85 13.59 -1.05 -5.57
CA THR A 85 14.94 -0.99 -6.15
C THR A 85 15.94 -0.73 -5.04
N TYR A 86 17.00 -1.52 -4.98
CA TYR A 86 18.16 -1.32 -4.12
C TYR A 86 19.33 -0.79 -4.94
N ILE A 87 19.85 0.36 -4.55
CA ILE A 87 21.06 0.97 -5.11
C ILE A 87 22.20 0.73 -4.12
N PRO A 88 23.19 -0.11 -4.46
CA PRO A 88 24.28 -0.45 -3.55
C PRO A 88 25.26 0.71 -3.37
N ALA A 89 25.97 0.71 -2.23
CA ALA A 89 27.07 1.62 -1.96
C ALA A 89 28.22 1.44 -2.97
N ASP A 90 28.53 0.19 -3.30
CA ASP A 90 29.44 -0.19 -4.37
C ASP A 90 28.72 -1.06 -5.41
N SER A 91 28.60 -0.57 -6.64
CA SER A 91 27.95 -1.30 -7.73
C SER A 91 28.68 -2.58 -8.15
N ALA A 92 29.95 -2.74 -7.77
CA ALA A 92 30.69 -3.98 -8.00
C ALA A 92 30.46 -5.03 -6.91
N ASP A 93 29.93 -4.65 -5.74
CA ASP A 93 29.74 -5.55 -4.62
C ASP A 93 28.45 -6.38 -4.76
N ARG A 94 28.60 -7.53 -5.43
CA ARG A 94 27.52 -8.50 -5.58
C ARG A 94 27.06 -9.11 -4.25
N ALA A 95 27.92 -9.18 -3.24
CA ALA A 95 27.53 -9.72 -1.94
C ALA A 95 26.58 -8.76 -1.22
N GLU A 96 26.85 -7.46 -1.30
CA GLU A 96 25.96 -6.40 -0.81
C GLU A 96 24.57 -6.50 -1.47
N ILE A 97 24.52 -6.52 -2.81
CA ILE A 97 23.25 -6.58 -3.56
C ILE A 97 22.45 -7.84 -3.20
N ASN A 98 23.11 -9.01 -3.18
CA ASN A 98 22.44 -10.27 -2.85
C ASN A 98 21.92 -10.30 -1.40
N HIS A 99 22.67 -9.72 -0.47
CA HIS A 99 22.23 -9.61 0.91
C HIS A 99 20.98 -8.72 1.04
N ALA A 100 20.98 -7.56 0.37
CA ALA A 100 19.83 -6.67 0.35
C ALA A 100 18.60 -7.34 -0.28
N LEU A 101 18.76 -8.02 -1.41
CA LEU A 101 17.68 -8.77 -2.07
C LEU A 101 17.11 -9.88 -1.17
N PHE A 102 17.95 -10.61 -0.45
CA PHE A 102 17.51 -11.63 0.50
C PHE A 102 16.64 -11.03 1.62
N LEU A 103 17.04 -9.90 2.18
CA LEU A 103 16.25 -9.20 3.21
C LEU A 103 14.92 -8.72 2.64
N LEU A 104 14.92 -8.11 1.45
CA LEU A 104 13.70 -7.62 0.82
C LEU A 104 12.73 -8.75 0.44
N LEU A 105 13.23 -9.92 0.03
CA LEU A 105 12.41 -11.11 -0.22
C LEU A 105 11.73 -11.65 1.04
N SER A 106 12.17 -11.28 2.23
CA SER A 106 11.52 -11.66 3.49
C SER A 106 10.26 -10.83 3.81
N LEU A 107 10.04 -9.70 3.12
CA LEU A 107 8.88 -8.85 3.33
C LEU A 107 7.57 -9.56 2.98
N ASP A 108 6.70 -9.80 3.96
CA ASP A 108 5.32 -10.27 3.74
C ASP A 108 4.32 -9.25 4.26
N ARG A 109 4.39 -8.92 5.56
CA ARG A 109 3.43 -8.06 6.24
C ARG A 109 3.80 -6.58 6.10
N LEU A 110 2.87 -5.77 5.59
CA LEU A 110 3.03 -4.32 5.46
C LEU A 110 1.91 -3.63 6.25
N ASP A 111 2.24 -3.10 7.42
CA ASP A 111 1.26 -2.43 8.27
C ASP A 111 1.01 -0.99 7.79
N SER A 112 -0.26 -0.59 7.79
CA SER A 112 -0.75 0.74 7.40
C SER A 112 -1.79 1.23 8.42
N ASP A 113 -2.12 2.51 8.37
CA ASP A 113 -3.15 3.09 9.24
C ASP A 113 -4.56 2.56 8.95
N ILE A 114 -4.80 2.03 7.74
CA ILE A 114 -6.08 1.45 7.31
C ILE A 114 -6.11 -0.08 7.37
N GLY A 115 -5.09 -0.71 7.97
CA GLY A 115 -4.98 -2.15 8.11
C GLY A 115 -3.66 -2.71 7.60
N THR A 116 -3.60 -4.03 7.47
CA THR A 116 -2.39 -4.75 7.09
C THR A 116 -2.50 -5.27 5.67
N PHE A 117 -1.52 -4.92 4.83
CA PHE A 117 -1.35 -5.49 3.50
C PHE A 117 -0.37 -6.65 3.52
N ARG A 118 -0.42 -7.47 2.46
CA ARG A 118 0.57 -8.54 2.24
C ARG A 118 1.22 -8.44 0.88
N LEU A 119 2.55 -8.52 0.85
CA LEU A 119 3.36 -8.57 -0.36
C LEU A 119 3.58 -10.01 -0.81
N ARG A 120 2.89 -10.41 -1.88
CA ARG A 120 2.88 -11.77 -2.44
C ARG A 120 3.57 -11.82 -3.80
N ASP A 121 3.75 -13.03 -4.32
CA ASP A 121 4.27 -13.30 -5.67
C ASP A 121 5.56 -12.54 -5.97
N LYS A 122 6.50 -12.59 -5.01
CA LYS A 122 7.74 -11.82 -5.09
C LYS A 122 8.72 -12.47 -6.06
N ALA A 123 9.37 -11.65 -6.87
CA ALA A 123 10.50 -12.04 -7.70
C ALA A 123 11.64 -11.04 -7.53
N SER A 124 12.87 -11.52 -7.65
CA SER A 124 14.08 -10.69 -7.58
C SER A 124 14.85 -10.76 -8.87
N ASP A 125 15.48 -9.65 -9.25
CA ASP A 125 16.44 -9.60 -10.35
C ASP A 125 17.60 -8.65 -10.01
N THR A 126 18.71 -8.78 -10.73
CA THR A 126 19.81 -7.81 -10.70
C THR A 126 20.08 -7.34 -12.13
N THR A 127 19.74 -6.08 -12.39
CA THR A 127 19.95 -5.42 -13.68
C THR A 127 20.68 -4.10 -13.45
N ASP A 128 21.61 -3.74 -14.33
CA ASP A 128 22.43 -2.52 -14.24
C ASP A 128 23.16 -2.33 -12.89
N SER A 129 23.53 -3.44 -12.24
CA SER A 129 24.14 -3.47 -10.90
C SER A 129 23.24 -2.95 -9.77
N LEU A 130 21.92 -2.94 -10.00
CA LEU A 130 20.89 -2.62 -9.03
C LEU A 130 20.14 -3.90 -8.67
N GLY A 131 19.70 -3.99 -7.41
CA GLY A 131 18.80 -5.06 -6.98
C GLY A 131 17.35 -4.65 -7.21
N HIS A 132 16.55 -5.49 -7.84
CA HIS A 132 15.12 -5.26 -8.03
C HIS A 132 14.30 -6.34 -7.34
N ILE A 133 13.22 -5.94 -6.68
CA ILE A 133 12.19 -6.83 -6.15
C ILE A 133 10.86 -6.36 -6.70
N THR A 134 10.14 -7.27 -7.35
CA THR A 134 8.75 -7.04 -7.75
C THR A 134 7.84 -7.90 -6.90
N GLY A 135 6.59 -7.48 -6.73
CA GLY A 135 5.58 -8.25 -6.02
C GLY A 135 4.20 -7.64 -6.15
N ASN A 136 3.20 -8.32 -5.60
CA ASN A 136 1.80 -7.93 -5.68
C ASN A 136 1.19 -7.74 -4.31
N ILE A 137 0.34 -6.73 -4.19
CA ILE A 137 -0.48 -6.47 -3.01
C ILE A 137 -1.93 -6.46 -3.45
N THR A 138 -2.77 -7.23 -2.77
CA THR A 138 -4.23 -7.23 -2.99
C THR A 138 -4.91 -6.56 -1.81
N ALA A 139 -5.81 -5.63 -2.09
CA ALA A 139 -6.62 -4.94 -1.11
C ALA A 139 -8.09 -4.95 -1.56
N ALA A 140 -9.02 -5.01 -0.62
CA ALA A 140 -10.45 -4.86 -0.89
C ALA A 140 -10.92 -3.56 -0.24
N GLU A 141 -11.69 -2.78 -1.00
CA GLU A 141 -12.39 -1.59 -0.52
C GLU A 141 -13.88 -1.89 -0.53
N GLN A 142 -14.53 -1.71 0.61
CA GLN A 142 -15.97 -1.84 0.74
C GLN A 142 -16.58 -0.45 0.89
N SER A 143 -17.47 -0.11 -0.03
CA SER A 143 -18.33 1.07 0.06
C SER A 143 -19.28 0.85 1.23
N VAL A 144 -19.24 1.71 2.24
CA VAL A 144 -20.32 1.75 3.24
C VAL A 144 -21.49 2.47 2.56
N PRO A 145 -22.69 1.86 2.46
CA PRO A 145 -23.86 2.55 1.94
C PRO A 145 -24.09 3.82 2.76
N THR A 146 -24.24 4.96 2.09
CA THR A 146 -24.69 6.18 2.76
C THR A 146 -26.18 6.06 3.06
N ASP A 147 -26.69 6.80 4.05
CA ASP A 147 -28.13 6.79 4.38
C ASP A 147 -29.03 7.17 3.17
N GLU A 148 -28.47 7.83 2.16
CA GLU A 148 -29.13 8.15 0.89
C GLU A 148 -29.34 6.92 -0.03
N GLU A 149 -28.55 5.85 0.17
CA GLU A 149 -28.62 4.57 -0.55
C GLU A 149 -29.32 3.46 0.26
N ALA A 150 -29.91 3.79 1.42
CA ALA A 150 -30.61 2.87 2.31
C ALA A 150 -32.15 3.06 2.35
N PRO A 151 -32.89 3.06 1.22
CA PRO A 151 -34.36 3.16 1.27
C PRO A 151 -35.02 1.91 1.88
N VAL A 152 -34.33 0.76 1.86
CA VAL A 152 -34.93 -0.54 2.25
C VAL A 152 -35.15 -0.66 3.76
N ILE A 153 -34.29 -0.06 4.60
CA ILE A 153 -34.42 -0.15 6.06
C ILE A 153 -35.54 0.76 6.57
N GLN A 154 -35.71 1.95 5.97
CA GLN A 154 -36.78 2.87 6.35
C GLN A 154 -38.17 2.35 5.96
N GLU A 155 -38.30 1.67 4.81
CA GLU A 155 -39.57 1.02 4.42
C GLU A 155 -39.92 -0.15 5.34
N ALA A 156 -38.95 -0.96 5.76
CA ALA A 156 -39.17 -2.06 6.68
C ALA A 156 -39.65 -1.58 8.07
N ASP A 157 -39.04 -0.52 8.62
CA ASP A 157 -39.47 0.08 9.90
C ASP A 157 -40.88 0.68 9.83
N GLN A 158 -41.27 1.26 8.68
CA GLN A 158 -42.64 1.76 8.48
C GLN A 158 -43.68 0.63 8.43
N ILE A 159 -43.36 -0.50 7.80
CA ILE A 159 -44.25 -1.66 7.73
C ILE A 159 -44.41 -2.28 9.13
N ILE A 160 -43.34 -2.42 9.90
CA ILE A 160 -43.37 -2.96 11.27
C ILE A 160 -44.23 -2.07 12.17
N ARG A 161 -44.03 -0.75 12.15
CA ARG A 161 -44.85 0.19 12.94
C ARG A 161 -46.32 0.15 12.59
N LYS A 162 -46.66 -0.01 11.29
CA LYS A 162 -48.06 -0.12 10.85
C LYS A 162 -48.70 -1.40 11.36
N ALA A 163 -47.98 -2.52 11.32
CA ALA A 163 -48.45 -3.80 11.83
C ALA A 163 -48.65 -3.78 13.36
N GLU A 164 -47.82 -3.06 14.12
CA GLU A 164 -47.99 -2.91 15.58
C GLU A 164 -49.22 -2.08 15.96
N THR A 165 -49.59 -1.08 15.15
CA THR A 165 -50.80 -0.26 15.39
C THR A 165 -52.11 -0.93 14.97
N GLU A 166 -52.10 -1.92 14.08
CA GLU A 166 -53.31 -2.61 13.61
C GLU A 166 -53.67 -3.85 14.47
N VAL A 167 -52.80 -4.27 15.41
CA VAL A 167 -52.98 -5.47 16.25
C VAL A 167 -53.50 -5.13 17.67
N ILE A 168 -53.79 -3.86 17.98
CA ILE A 168 -54.43 -3.47 19.24
C ILE A 168 -55.94 -3.27 19.00
N PRO A 169 -56.82 -4.22 19.41
CA PRO A 169 -58.27 -4.03 19.40
C PRO A 169 -58.76 -3.06 20.49
#